data_AF-A0A161Z9W4-F1
#
_entry.id   AF-A0A161Z9W4-F1
#
_cell.length_a   1.000
_cell.length_b   1.000
_cell.length_c   1.000
_cell.angle_alpha   90.00
_cell.angle_beta   90.00
_cell.angle_gamma   90.00
#
_symmetry.space_group_name_H-M   'P 1'
#
loop_
_entity.id
_entity.type
_entity.pdbx_description
1 polymer ?
#
loop_
_entity_poly.entity_id
_entity_poly.type
_entity_poly.pdbx_seq_one_letter_code
_entity_poly.pdbx_strand_id
1 'polypeptide(L)' 'MPKQKPKIPLSERILDAELRCNRWLADGNAAREAGDMAEANTCYAKSQYWLDRFNHLSGRGDKAPPTE' A
#
# COMPACT_ATOMS: atom_id res chain seq x y z
N MET A 1 12.16 -3.35 26.59
CA MET A 1 11.45 -4.56 26.14
C MET A 1 11.91 -4.89 24.72
N PRO A 2 12.29 -6.13 24.39
CA PRO A 2 12.69 -6.47 23.03
C PRO A 2 11.48 -6.33 22.09
N LYS A 3 11.63 -5.60 20.99
CA LYS A 3 10.60 -5.50 19.95
C LYS A 3 10.50 -6.88 19.27
N GLN A 4 9.32 -7.51 19.37
CA GLN A 4 9.09 -8.79 18.68
C GLN A 4 9.20 -8.59 17.16
N LYS A 5 9.87 -9.55 16.50
CA LYS A 5 9.94 -9.58 15.04
C LYS A 5 8.54 -9.86 14.45
N PRO A 6 8.19 -9.24 13.31
CA PRO A 6 6.94 -9.54 12.62
C PRO A 6 6.82 -11.04 12.29
N LYS A 7 5.64 -11.63 12.49
CA LYS A 7 5.38 -13.03 12.15
C LYS A 7 5.40 -13.30 10.63
N ILE A 8 5.12 -12.27 9.83
CA ILE A 8 5.09 -12.35 8.37
C ILE A 8 6.41 -11.82 7.81
N PRO A 9 7.09 -12.56 6.92
CA PRO A 9 8.32 -12.11 6.26
C PRO A 9 8.20 -10.74 5.59
N LEU A 10 9.32 -10.01 5.50
CA LEU A 10 9.35 -8.70 4.86
C LEU A 10 8.91 -8.77 3.39
N SER A 11 9.35 -9.80 2.65
CA SER A 11 8.98 -10.04 1.25
C SER A 11 7.47 -10.20 1.06
N GLU A 12 6.80 -11.00 1.90
CA GLU A 12 5.35 -11.18 1.86
C GLU A 12 4.60 -9.88 2.15
N ARG A 13 5.11 -9.06 3.08
CA ARG A 13 4.51 -7.76 3.40
C ARG A 13 4.68 -6.75 2.26
N ILE A 14 5.78 -6.81 1.53
CA ILE A 14 6.01 -5.99 0.32
C ILE A 14 4.99 -6.39 -0.75
N LEU A 15 4.84 -7.69 -1.01
CA LEU A 15 3.89 -8.21 -2.01
C LEU A 15 2.43 -7.88 -1.64
N ASP A 16 2.03 -8.01 -0.38
CA ASP A 16 0.68 -7.63 0.07
C ASP A 16 0.42 -6.14 -0.11
N ALA A 17 1.41 -5.28 0.19
CA ALA A 17 1.28 -3.84 -0.02
C ALA A 17 1.15 -3.47 -1.51
N GLU A 18 1.95 -4.08 -2.38
CA GLU A 18 1.88 -3.88 -3.83
C GLU A 18 0.52 -4.33 -4.38
N LEU A 19 0.05 -5.52 -4.00
CA LEU A 19 -1.23 -6.07 -4.44
C LEU A 19 -2.40 -5.15 -4.04
N ARG A 20 -2.42 -4.68 -2.79
CA ARG A 20 -3.48 -3.80 -2.29
C ARG A 20 -3.45 -2.42 -2.94
N CYS A 21 -2.26 -1.86 -3.16
CA CYS A 21 -2.09 -0.62 -3.92
C CYS A 21 -2.75 -0.75 -5.30
N ASN A 22 -2.35 -1.75 -6.08
CA ASN A 22 -2.87 -1.96 -7.43
C ASN A 22 -4.38 -2.22 -7.44
N ARG A 23 -4.90 -2.97 -6.47
CA ARG A 23 -6.34 -3.23 -6.37
C ARG A 23 -7.14 -1.96 -6.14
N TRP A 24 -6.75 -1.15 -5.15
CA TRP A 24 -7.44 0.11 -4.85
C TRP A 24 -7.32 1.11 -5.99
N LEU A 25 -6.19 1.14 -6.71
CA LEU A 25 -6.04 1.97 -7.90
C LEU A 25 -7.03 1.57 -9.00
N ALA A 26 -7.15 0.27 -9.26
CA ALA A 26 -8.09 -0.27 -10.25
C ALA A 26 -9.56 0.03 -9.88
N ASP A 27 -9.92 -0.20 -8.62
CA ASP A 27 -11.27 0.09 -8.12
C ASP A 27 -11.59 1.60 -8.22
N GLY A 28 -10.61 2.47 -7.91
CA GLY A 28 -10.77 3.91 -8.05
C GLY A 28 -10.93 4.37 -9.50
N ASN A 29 -10.22 3.74 -10.45
CA ASN A 29 -10.41 4.00 -11.86
C ASN A 29 -11.80 3.61 -12.34
N ALA A 30 -12.29 2.43 -11.94
CA ALA A 30 -13.64 1.98 -12.28
C ALA A 30 -14.72 2.91 -11.70
N ALA A 31 -14.57 3.36 -10.45
CA ALA A 31 -15.48 4.33 -9.83
C ALA A 31 -15.49 5.67 -10.56
N ARG A 32 -14.31 6.18 -10.95
CA ARG A 32 -14.17 7.41 -11.73
C ARG A 32 -14.85 7.27 -13.10
N GLU A 33 -14.68 6.14 -13.77
CA GLU A 33 -15.33 5.84 -15.06
C GLU A 33 -16.85 5.76 -14.93
N ALA A 34 -17.36 5.29 -13.79
CA ALA A 34 -18.79 5.31 -13.46
C ALA A 34 -19.32 6.69 -13.04
N GLY A 35 -18.47 7.71 -12.92
CA GLY A 35 -18.84 9.05 -12.46
C GLY A 35 -18.94 9.19 -10.94
N ASP A 36 -18.63 8.14 -10.17
CA ASP A 36 -18.60 8.20 -8.71
C ASP A 36 -17.24 8.72 -8.22
N MET A 37 -17.12 10.04 -8.23
CA MET A 37 -15.90 10.72 -7.81
C MET A 37 -15.62 10.58 -6.30
N ALA A 38 -16.65 10.36 -5.48
CA ALA A 38 -16.48 10.19 -4.04
C ALA A 38 -15.81 8.85 -3.72
N GLU A 39 -16.29 7.77 -4.36
CA GLU A 39 -15.69 6.45 -4.21
C GLU A 39 -14.31 6.39 -4.87
N ALA A 40 -14.12 7.04 -6.02
CA ALA A 40 -12.81 7.14 -6.68
C ALA A 40 -11.76 7.76 -5.75
N ASN A 41 -12.08 8.91 -5.14
CA ASN A 41 -11.16 9.57 -4.21
C ASN A 41 -10.85 8.71 -2.98
N THR A 42 -11.85 8.00 -2.44
CA THR A 42 -11.65 7.06 -1.34
C THR A 42 -10.69 5.93 -1.72
N CYS A 43 -10.88 5.36 -2.91
CA CYS A 43 -10.01 4.32 -3.45
C CYS A 43 -8.59 4.83 -3.68
N TYR A 44 -8.43 6.02 -4.27
CA TYR A 44 -7.12 6.62 -4.50
C TYR A 44 -6.37 6.91 -3.21
N ALA A 45 -7.03 7.42 -2.16
CA ALA A 45 -6.41 7.60 -0.86
C ALA A 45 -5.91 6.27 -0.26
N LYS A 46 -6.68 5.19 -0.39
CA LYS A 46 -6.26 3.85 0.04
C LYS A 46 -5.10 3.31 -0.80
N SER A 47 -5.14 3.51 -2.11
CA SER A 47 -4.03 3.14 -3.00
C SER A 47 -2.74 3.85 -2.58
N GLN A 48 -2.80 5.16 -2.32
CA GLN A 48 -1.63 5.94 -1.90
C GLN A 48 -1.06 5.43 -0.58
N TYR A 49 -1.91 5.12 0.40
CA TYR A 49 -1.47 4.53 1.67
C TYR A 49 -0.66 3.24 1.46
N TRP A 50 -1.14 2.35 0.59
CA TRP A 50 -0.46 1.07 0.33
C TRP A 50 0.81 1.26 -0.50
N LEU A 51 0.84 2.24 -1.41
CA LEU A 51 2.05 2.62 -2.14
C LEU A 51 3.14 3.15 -1.19
N ASP A 52 2.79 4.05 -0.27
CA ASP A 52 3.72 4.57 0.73
C ASP A 52 4.27 3.45 1.62
N ARG A 53 3.40 2.50 1.98
CA ARG A 53 3.80 1.31 2.74
C ARG A 53 4.76 0.43 1.95
N PHE A 54 4.46 0.16 0.67
CA PHE A 54 5.35 -0.59 -0.22
C PHE A 54 6.72 0.10 -0.31
N ASN A 55 6.74 1.40 -0.60
CA ASN A 55 7.97 2.19 -0.73
C ASN A 55 8.81 2.16 0.55
N HIS A 56 8.18 2.27 1.72
CA HIS A 56 8.89 2.16 3.00
C HIS A 56 9.47 0.75 3.22
N LEU A 57 8.70 -0.30 2.93
CA LEU A 57 9.16 -1.69 3.13
C LEU A 57 10.25 -2.10 2.15
N SER A 58 10.21 -1.60 0.91
CA SER A 58 11.16 -1.92 -0.15
C SER A 58 12.36 -0.96 -0.21
N GLY A 59 12.45 0.03 0.69
CA GLY A 59 13.52 1.04 0.70
C GLY A 59 13.49 2.01 -0.49
N ARG A 60 12.33 2.19 -1.12
CA ARG A 60 12.13 3.14 -2.25
C ARG A 60 11.58 4.50 -1.82
N GLY A 61 11.21 4.66 -0.55
CA GLY A 61 10.75 5.93 0.02
C GLY A 61 11.84 6.68 0.78
N ASP A 62 11.54 7.91 1.20
CA ASP A 62 12.46 8.78 1.95
C ASP A 62 12.83 8.28 3.36
N LYS A 63 12.11 7.29 3.87
CA LYS A 63 12.33 6.72 5.21
C LYS A 63 13.10 5.40 5.11
N ALA A 64 14.09 5.23 5.98
CA ALA A 64 14.85 4.00 6.08
C ALA A 64 13.92 2.77 6.23
N PRO A 65 14.16 1.68 5.46
CA PRO A 65 13.32 0.49 5.53
C PRO A 65 13.48 -0.22 6.88
N PRO A 66 12.49 -1.02 7.30
CA PRO A 66 12.65 -1.84 8.49
C PRO A 66 13.73 -2.90 8.30
N THR A 67 14.55 -3.09 9.33
CA THR A 67 15.54 -4.18 9.42
C THR A 67 14.86 -5.52 9.70
N GLU A 68 15.37 -6.61 9.13
CA GLU A 68 14.87 -8.00 9.31
C GLU A 68 14.96 -8.56 10.74
#